data_AF-A0A969HNR4-F1
#
_entry.id   AF-A0A969HNR4-F1
#
_cell.length_a   1.000
_cell.length_b   1.000
_cell.length_c   1.000
_cell.angle_alpha   90.00
_cell.angle_beta   90.00
_cell.angle_gamma   90.00
#
_symmetry.space_group_name_H-M   'P 1'
#
loop_
_entity.id
_entity.type
_entity.pdbx_description
1 polymer ?
#
loop_
_entity_poly.entity_id
_entity_poly.type
_entity_poly.pdbx_seq_one_letter_code
_entity_poly.pdbx_strand_id
1 'polypeptide(L)'
;MESTLASDLLEACKVLEVKDLTYEEIEKVLDYTRKKVTDPKGYMDDLQKLKLAELTRGLSTKIEDYRKEAATRGIKATDGTVAASRAEISIQGRTIVIEKIGASQKARITGIANQRYLNKYKENRAPFNFVEAVNHAEQDNLGQIADEIDVNLGLLGHQTTTANQVRNSVKGKIYMFVEQKVCSNCTAGFEAVHKTFGPLKQFSDEYPYIELTIQNAENNIILIVKAGQISIN
;
A
#
# COMPACT_ATOMS: atom_id res chain seq x y z
N MET A 1 -2.72 42.42 -28.34
CA MET A 1 -2.82 41.32 -27.36
C MET A 1 -3.14 40.04 -28.12
N GLU A 2 -2.24 39.60 -28.99
CA GLU A 2 -2.36 38.33 -29.71
C GLU A 2 -0.96 37.74 -29.73
N SER A 3 -0.76 36.66 -28.96
CA SER A 3 0.40 35.75 -28.95
C SER A 3 0.71 35.23 -27.53
N THR A 4 -0.23 34.52 -26.90
CA THR A 4 0.06 33.80 -25.63
C THR A 4 0.01 32.29 -25.83
N LEU A 5 -0.96 31.77 -26.58
CA LEU A 5 -1.09 30.32 -26.72
C LEU A 5 0.06 29.66 -27.50
N ALA A 6 0.50 30.25 -28.62
CA ALA A 6 1.57 29.70 -29.45
C ALA A 6 2.95 29.74 -28.78
N SER A 7 3.19 30.77 -27.94
CA SER A 7 4.39 30.92 -27.13
C SER A 7 4.46 29.83 -26.05
N ASP A 8 3.36 29.66 -25.31
CA ASP A 8 3.28 28.69 -24.22
C ASP A 8 3.35 27.23 -24.74
N LEU A 9 2.77 26.98 -25.93
CA LEU A 9 2.90 25.72 -26.68
C LEU A 9 4.35 25.40 -27.04
N LEU A 10 5.09 26.38 -27.54
CA LEU A 10 6.48 26.19 -27.94
C LEU A 10 7.40 25.94 -26.74
N GLU A 11 7.12 26.58 -25.60
CA GLU A 11 7.83 26.37 -24.34
C GLU A 11 7.56 24.97 -23.76
N ALA A 12 6.30 24.51 -23.77
CA ALA A 12 5.92 23.19 -23.28
C ALA A 12 6.52 22.05 -24.14
N CYS A 13 6.56 22.21 -25.46
CA CYS A 13 7.22 21.25 -26.36
C CYS A 13 8.74 21.19 -26.17
N LYS A 14 9.39 22.32 -25.83
CA LYS A 14 10.83 22.37 -25.53
C LYS A 14 11.19 21.67 -24.22
N VAL A 15 10.35 21.80 -23.18
CA VAL A 15 10.59 21.19 -21.86
C VAL A 15 10.45 19.67 -21.89
N LEU A 16 9.66 19.12 -22.82
CA LEU A 16 9.35 17.69 -22.87
C LEU A 16 10.13 16.92 -23.96
N GLU A 17 10.95 17.59 -24.78
CA GLU A 17 11.70 17.00 -25.92
C GLU A 17 10.84 16.16 -26.90
N VAL A 18 9.52 16.38 -26.96
CA VAL A 18 8.61 15.57 -27.78
C VAL A 18 8.39 16.25 -29.13
N LYS A 19 8.77 15.57 -30.21
CA LYS A 19 8.32 15.90 -31.57
C LYS A 19 7.06 15.10 -31.90
N ASP A 20 6.11 15.76 -32.57
CA ASP A 20 4.87 15.19 -33.14
C ASP A 20 3.77 14.78 -32.13
N LEU A 21 3.18 15.77 -31.44
CA LEU A 21 1.96 15.58 -30.65
C LEU A 21 0.70 15.85 -31.49
N THR A 22 -0.32 15.02 -31.32
CA THR A 22 -1.67 15.27 -31.84
C THR A 22 -2.34 16.43 -31.10
N TYR A 23 -3.37 17.04 -31.70
CA TYR A 23 -4.12 18.14 -31.08
C TYR A 23 -4.73 17.74 -29.72
N GLU A 24 -5.17 16.50 -29.57
CA GLU A 24 -5.74 15.97 -28.33
C GLU A 24 -4.68 15.78 -27.23
N GLU A 25 -3.45 15.44 -27.60
CA GLU A 25 -2.31 15.38 -26.67
C GLU A 25 -1.82 16.78 -26.30
N ILE A 26 -1.89 17.73 -27.24
CA ILE A 26 -1.62 19.15 -27.01
C ILE A 26 -2.62 19.74 -26.00
N GLU A 27 -3.92 19.46 -26.14
CA GLU A 27 -4.92 19.94 -25.16
C GLU A 27 -4.68 19.34 -23.77
N LYS A 28 -4.26 18.07 -23.68
CA LYS A 28 -3.87 17.47 -22.40
C LYS A 28 -2.64 18.15 -21.78
N VAL A 29 -1.65 18.53 -22.58
CA VAL A 29 -0.46 19.27 -22.11
C VAL A 29 -0.79 20.72 -21.71
N LEU A 30 -1.71 21.38 -22.40
CA LEU A 30 -2.17 22.73 -22.05
C LEU A 30 -3.05 22.73 -20.79
N ASP A 31 -3.94 21.75 -20.64
CA ASP A 31 -4.71 21.53 -19.41
C ASP A 31 -3.79 21.17 -18.23
N TYR A 32 -2.78 20.32 -18.47
CA TYR A 32 -1.70 20.01 -17.53
C TYR A 32 -0.97 21.28 -17.05
N THR A 33 -0.68 22.20 -17.97
CA THR A 33 0.07 23.43 -17.66
C THR A 33 -0.82 24.46 -16.94
N ARG A 34 -2.08 24.62 -17.34
CA ARG A 34 -3.03 25.55 -16.68
C ARG A 34 -3.36 25.12 -15.26
N LYS A 35 -3.75 23.85 -15.05
CA LYS A 35 -4.12 23.34 -13.72
C LYS A 35 -2.96 23.42 -12.73
N LYS A 36 -1.75 23.09 -13.18
CA LYS A 36 -0.51 23.21 -12.38
C LYS A 36 -0.23 24.66 -11.92
N VAL A 37 -0.64 25.66 -12.70
CA VAL A 37 -0.39 27.09 -12.39
C VAL A 37 -1.50 27.69 -11.53
N THR A 38 -2.76 27.31 -11.74
CA THR A 38 -3.91 27.94 -11.07
C THR A 38 -4.27 27.33 -9.72
N ASP A 39 -4.05 26.03 -9.54
CA ASP A 39 -4.15 25.35 -8.24
C ASP A 39 -3.13 24.21 -8.17
N PRO A 40 -1.86 24.54 -7.88
CA PRO A 40 -0.77 23.56 -7.84
C PRO A 40 -1.03 22.44 -6.83
N LYS A 41 -1.76 22.73 -5.75
CA LYS A 41 -2.02 21.77 -4.68
C LYS A 41 -3.14 20.81 -5.06
N GLY A 42 -4.32 21.33 -5.45
CA GLY A 42 -5.44 20.50 -5.88
C GLY A 42 -5.08 19.59 -7.06
N TYR A 43 -4.26 20.10 -7.98
CA TYR A 43 -3.74 19.31 -9.10
C TYR A 43 -2.83 18.15 -8.67
N MET A 44 -1.91 18.39 -7.72
CA MET A 44 -1.02 17.34 -7.21
C MET A 44 -1.81 16.28 -6.43
N ASP A 45 -2.86 16.67 -5.72
CA ASP A 45 -3.77 15.76 -5.04
C ASP A 45 -4.55 14.88 -6.04
N ASP A 46 -5.04 15.46 -7.14
CA ASP A 46 -5.74 14.72 -8.20
C ASP A 46 -4.81 13.76 -8.96
N LEU A 47 -3.58 14.18 -9.25
CA LEU A 47 -2.54 13.33 -9.84
C LEU A 47 -2.18 12.16 -8.93
N GLN A 48 -2.06 12.40 -7.62
CA GLN A 48 -1.81 11.35 -6.64
C GLN A 48 -2.97 10.35 -6.59
N LYS A 49 -4.22 10.83 -6.62
CA LYS A 49 -5.41 9.97 -6.70
C LYS A 49 -5.45 9.14 -7.99
N LEU A 50 -5.18 9.76 -9.14
CA LEU A 50 -5.12 9.06 -10.44
C LEU A 50 -4.03 8.00 -10.47
N LYS A 51 -2.83 8.35 -10.01
CA LYS A 51 -1.70 7.42 -9.93
C LYS A 51 -1.97 6.28 -8.95
N LEU A 52 -2.57 6.58 -7.80
CA LEU A 52 -2.98 5.56 -6.85
C LEU A 52 -4.05 4.65 -7.45
N ALA A 53 -5.08 5.20 -8.10
CA ALA A 53 -6.11 4.44 -8.77
C ALA A 53 -5.54 3.54 -9.87
N GLU A 54 -4.50 3.97 -10.58
CA GLU A 54 -3.80 3.14 -11.56
C GLU A 54 -2.97 2.04 -10.90
N LEU A 55 -2.33 2.31 -9.77
CA LEU A 55 -1.52 1.34 -9.03
C LEU A 55 -2.36 0.33 -8.24
N THR A 56 -3.58 0.71 -7.85
CA THR A 56 -4.60 -0.18 -7.30
C THR A 56 -5.50 -0.79 -8.39
N ARG A 57 -5.35 -0.36 -9.66
CA ARG A 57 -6.11 -0.89 -10.80
C ARG A 57 -5.78 -2.37 -10.97
N GLY A 58 -6.81 -3.20 -10.79
CA GLY A 58 -6.70 -4.66 -10.84
C GLY A 58 -6.53 -5.33 -9.48
N LEU A 59 -6.23 -4.59 -8.40
CA LEU A 59 -6.28 -5.16 -7.04
C LEU A 59 -7.72 -5.48 -6.65
N SER A 60 -8.68 -4.61 -6.98
CA SER A 60 -10.11 -4.89 -6.81
C SER A 60 -10.55 -6.14 -7.60
N THR A 61 -10.12 -6.28 -8.85
CA THR A 61 -10.41 -7.46 -9.67
C THR A 61 -9.84 -8.74 -9.06
N LYS A 62 -8.63 -8.70 -8.49
CA LYS A 62 -8.07 -9.86 -7.79
C LYS A 62 -8.88 -10.24 -6.55
N ILE A 63 -9.42 -9.26 -5.83
CA ILE A 63 -10.37 -9.54 -4.74
C ILE A 63 -11.64 -10.18 -5.27
N GLU A 64 -12.22 -9.66 -6.36
CA GLU A 64 -13.41 -10.24 -6.98
C GLU A 64 -13.18 -11.68 -7.41
N ASP A 65 -12.05 -11.98 -8.04
CA ASP A 65 -11.70 -13.33 -8.48
C ASP A 65 -11.49 -14.27 -7.29
N TYR A 66 -10.82 -13.79 -6.24
CA TYR A 66 -10.72 -14.53 -4.98
C TYR A 66 -12.12 -14.79 -4.37
N ARG A 67 -13.03 -13.82 -4.40
CA ARG A 67 -14.40 -13.98 -3.89
C ARG A 67 -15.22 -14.97 -4.73
N LYS A 68 -15.05 -14.99 -6.05
CA LYS A 68 -15.67 -16.00 -6.92
C LYS A 68 -15.19 -17.40 -6.53
N GLU A 69 -13.89 -17.58 -6.31
CA GLU A 69 -13.37 -18.87 -5.83
C GLU A 69 -13.93 -19.22 -4.44
N ALA A 70 -13.93 -18.28 -3.50
CA ALA A 70 -14.47 -18.48 -2.15
C ALA A 70 -15.94 -18.94 -2.17
N ALA A 71 -16.74 -18.36 -3.08
CA ALA A 71 -18.14 -18.76 -3.28
C ALA A 71 -18.28 -20.21 -3.75
N THR A 72 -17.39 -20.72 -4.61
CA THR A 72 -17.39 -22.14 -5.02
C THR A 72 -17.13 -23.10 -3.85
N ARG A 73 -16.59 -22.58 -2.73
CA ARG A 73 -16.30 -23.33 -1.50
C ARG A 73 -17.33 -23.06 -0.39
N GLY A 74 -18.43 -22.37 -0.69
CA GLY A 74 -19.52 -22.07 0.24
C GLY A 74 -19.26 -20.91 1.19
N ILE A 75 -18.19 -20.14 0.99
CA ILE A 75 -17.91 -18.91 1.76
C ILE A 75 -18.73 -17.77 1.15
N LYS A 76 -19.51 -17.04 1.95
CA LYS A 76 -20.36 -15.96 1.42
C LYS A 76 -19.50 -14.74 1.08
N ALA A 77 -19.94 -13.97 0.10
CA ALA A 77 -19.28 -12.70 -0.26
C ALA A 77 -19.19 -11.71 0.91
N THR A 78 -20.13 -11.78 1.85
CA THR A 78 -20.17 -10.94 3.06
C THR A 78 -19.34 -11.48 4.23
N ASP A 79 -18.81 -12.71 4.12
CA ASP A 79 -18.10 -13.33 5.22
C ASP A 79 -16.67 -12.78 5.26
N GLY A 80 -16.40 -11.95 6.27
CA GLY A 80 -15.09 -11.37 6.53
C GLY A 80 -14.62 -10.40 5.45
N THR A 81 -13.33 -10.04 5.53
CA THR A 81 -12.66 -9.08 4.66
C THR A 81 -11.55 -9.76 3.86
N VAL A 82 -11.31 -9.29 2.64
CA VAL A 82 -10.17 -9.64 1.78
C VAL A 82 -9.38 -8.37 1.45
N ALA A 83 -8.07 -8.51 1.29
CA ALA A 83 -7.16 -7.46 0.89
C ALA A 83 -6.24 -7.97 -0.22
N ALA A 84 -6.05 -7.18 -1.27
CA ALA A 84 -5.10 -7.44 -2.33
C ALA A 84 -3.99 -6.39 -2.30
N SER A 85 -2.77 -6.79 -2.63
CA SER A 85 -1.64 -5.88 -2.65
C SER A 85 -0.72 -6.12 -3.83
N ARG A 86 -0.02 -5.06 -4.19
CA ARG A 86 1.15 -5.06 -5.05
C ARG A 86 2.24 -4.24 -4.38
N ALA A 87 3.41 -4.83 -4.22
CA ALA A 87 4.59 -4.22 -3.64
C ALA A 87 5.70 -4.12 -4.67
N GLU A 88 6.35 -2.97 -4.74
CA GLU A 88 7.53 -2.70 -5.55
C GLU A 88 8.68 -2.40 -4.59
N ILE A 89 9.50 -3.43 -4.34
CA ILE A 89 10.51 -3.41 -3.28
C ILE A 89 11.90 -3.45 -3.89
N SER A 90 12.75 -2.51 -3.49
CA SER A 90 14.15 -2.44 -3.86
C SER A 90 15.02 -3.18 -2.84
N ILE A 91 15.66 -4.26 -3.29
CA ILE A 91 16.57 -5.10 -2.51
C ILE A 91 17.89 -5.22 -3.29
N GLN A 92 19.02 -4.85 -2.66
CA GLN A 92 20.37 -5.01 -3.24
C GLN A 92 20.51 -4.43 -4.66
N GLY A 93 19.88 -3.29 -4.94
CA GLY A 93 19.92 -2.63 -6.25
C GLY A 93 18.99 -3.22 -7.32
N ARG A 94 18.16 -4.21 -6.97
CA ARG A 94 17.12 -4.79 -7.84
C ARG A 94 15.73 -4.45 -7.31
N THR A 95 14.78 -4.24 -8.21
CA THR A 95 13.36 -4.10 -7.84
C THR A 95 12.66 -5.44 -8.04
N ILE A 96 12.01 -5.92 -6.99
CA ILE A 96 11.11 -7.07 -7.03
C ILE A 96 9.66 -6.60 -6.95
N VAL A 97 8.79 -7.28 -7.68
CA VAL A 97 7.35 -7.06 -7.62
C VAL A 97 6.71 -8.23 -6.89
N ILE A 98 6.01 -7.94 -5.80
CA ILE A 98 5.34 -8.95 -4.97
C ILE A 98 3.84 -8.64 -5.01
N GLU A 99 3.02 -9.65 -5.31
CA GLU A 99 1.58 -9.51 -5.28
C GLU A 99 0.99 -10.56 -4.34
N LYS A 100 0.16 -10.15 -3.37
CA LYS A 100 -0.41 -11.06 -2.38
C LYS A 100 -1.89 -10.78 -2.15
N ILE A 101 -2.61 -11.83 -1.77
CA ILE A 101 -3.96 -11.77 -1.23
C ILE A 101 -3.89 -12.14 0.25
N GLY A 102 -4.45 -11.28 1.09
CA GLY A 102 -4.73 -11.58 2.49
C GLY A 102 -6.22 -11.74 2.69
N ALA A 103 -6.61 -12.65 3.55
CA ALA A 103 -8.01 -12.86 3.90
C ALA A 103 -8.20 -12.93 5.40
N SER A 104 -9.29 -12.37 5.90
CA SER A 104 -9.69 -12.63 7.28
C SER A 104 -10.06 -14.10 7.47
N GLN A 105 -10.09 -14.59 8.72
CA GLN A 105 -10.45 -15.99 9.00
C GLN A 105 -11.78 -16.43 8.37
N LYS A 106 -12.79 -15.56 8.34
CA LYS A 106 -14.12 -15.86 7.77
C LYS A 106 -14.15 -15.81 6.23
N ALA A 107 -13.20 -15.10 5.61
CA ALA A 107 -13.09 -14.98 4.15
C ALA A 107 -12.07 -15.98 3.56
N ARG A 108 -11.42 -16.81 4.38
CA ARG A 108 -10.27 -17.60 3.97
C ARG A 108 -10.68 -18.89 3.26
N ILE A 109 -10.14 -19.09 2.06
CA ILE A 109 -10.33 -20.30 1.26
C ILE A 109 -9.57 -21.50 1.84
N THR A 110 -8.31 -21.32 2.23
CA THR A 110 -7.44 -22.39 2.76
C THR A 110 -6.37 -21.84 3.71
N GLY A 111 -5.85 -22.72 4.57
CA GLY A 111 -4.68 -22.46 5.41
C GLY A 111 -4.98 -21.64 6.67
N ILE A 112 -3.91 -21.28 7.38
CA ILE A 112 -3.95 -20.39 8.54
C ILE A 112 -3.44 -19.02 8.08
N ALA A 113 -3.97 -17.94 8.65
CA ALA A 113 -3.44 -16.60 8.39
C ALA A 113 -1.95 -16.52 8.70
N ASN A 114 -1.22 -15.66 7.99
CA ASN A 114 0.16 -15.37 8.36
C ASN A 114 0.22 -14.83 9.80
N GLN A 115 1.09 -15.42 10.61
CA GLN A 115 1.18 -15.16 12.05
C GLN A 115 2.28 -14.15 12.39
N ARG A 116 3.06 -13.65 11.41
CA ARG A 116 4.23 -12.78 11.65
C ARG A 116 3.92 -11.54 12.48
N TYR A 117 2.76 -10.94 12.25
CA TYR A 117 2.29 -9.76 12.97
C TYR A 117 1.21 -10.05 14.01
N LEU A 118 0.95 -11.34 14.25
CA LEU A 118 0.15 -11.77 15.38
C LEU A 118 1.01 -11.65 16.64
N ASN A 119 0.96 -10.50 17.31
CA ASN A 119 1.62 -10.26 18.61
C ASN A 119 3.16 -10.29 18.62
N LYS A 120 3.85 -9.95 17.52
CA LYS A 120 5.30 -9.68 17.59
C LYS A 120 5.52 -8.58 18.66
N TYR A 121 6.51 -8.76 19.53
CA TYR A 121 6.75 -8.05 20.83
C TYR A 121 6.20 -8.71 22.11
N LYS A 122 5.60 -9.91 22.07
CA LYS A 122 5.16 -10.63 23.28
C LYS A 122 6.26 -11.23 24.17
N GLU A 123 7.53 -11.13 23.81
CA GLU A 123 8.61 -11.66 24.66
C GLU A 123 9.38 -10.50 25.34
N ASN A 124 9.07 -10.30 26.62
CA ASN A 124 9.85 -9.58 27.65
C ASN A 124 9.64 -8.07 27.94
N ARG A 125 8.48 -7.43 27.70
CA ARG A 125 8.17 -6.10 28.31
C ARG A 125 6.68 -5.95 28.71
N ALA A 126 6.37 -5.83 30.00
CA ALA A 126 5.05 -5.44 30.55
C ALA A 126 4.69 -3.96 30.22
N PRO A 127 3.45 -3.42 30.41
CA PRO A 127 2.11 -3.97 30.66
C PRO A 127 1.15 -3.55 29.51
N PHE A 128 1.23 -4.24 28.38
CA PHE A 128 0.58 -3.84 27.13
C PHE A 128 -0.58 -4.80 26.83
N ASN A 129 -1.81 -4.29 26.81
CA ASN A 129 -3.03 -5.09 26.55
C ASN A 129 -3.17 -5.38 25.06
N PHE A 130 -2.57 -6.46 24.56
CA PHE A 130 -2.65 -6.85 23.15
C PHE A 130 -4.11 -6.95 22.67
N VAL A 131 -4.36 -6.48 21.44
CA VAL A 131 -5.63 -6.75 20.77
C VAL A 131 -5.75 -8.26 20.57
N GLU A 132 -6.88 -8.83 20.98
CA GLU A 132 -7.20 -10.23 20.82
C GLU A 132 -7.07 -10.66 19.34
N ALA A 133 -6.55 -11.88 19.13
CA ALA A 133 -6.11 -12.46 17.85
C ALA A 133 -6.85 -11.94 16.60
N VAL A 134 -6.30 -10.91 15.96
CA VAL A 134 -6.89 -10.31 14.76
C VAL A 134 -6.33 -10.97 13.51
N ASN A 135 -6.91 -12.11 13.13
CA ASN A 135 -6.70 -12.76 11.83
C ASN A 135 -7.34 -11.93 10.71
N HIS A 136 -6.86 -10.71 10.53
CA HIS A 136 -7.35 -9.72 9.58
C HIS A 136 -6.65 -9.84 8.23
N ALA A 137 -7.30 -9.36 7.18
CA ALA A 137 -6.78 -9.44 5.83
C ALA A 137 -5.46 -8.67 5.68
N GLU A 138 -5.33 -7.52 6.34
CA GLU A 138 -4.12 -6.69 6.33
C GLU A 138 -2.96 -7.38 7.05
N GLN A 139 -3.22 -8.06 8.17
CA GLN A 139 -2.21 -8.84 8.89
C GLN A 139 -1.66 -9.94 7.99
N ASP A 140 -2.55 -10.73 7.40
CA ASP A 140 -2.18 -11.84 6.54
C ASP A 140 -1.41 -11.37 5.30
N ASN A 141 -1.92 -10.33 4.64
CA ASN A 141 -1.32 -9.77 3.44
C ASN A 141 0.10 -9.24 3.71
N LEU A 142 0.27 -8.38 4.74
CA LEU A 142 1.58 -7.84 5.10
C LEU A 142 2.54 -8.92 5.57
N GLY A 143 2.06 -9.91 6.32
CA GLY A 143 2.87 -11.05 6.76
C GLY A 143 3.43 -11.84 5.57
N GLN A 144 2.59 -12.14 4.58
CA GLN A 144 3.03 -12.81 3.35
C GLN A 144 4.02 -11.97 2.52
N ILE A 145 3.84 -10.65 2.44
CA ILE A 145 4.82 -9.76 1.78
C ILE A 145 6.15 -9.79 2.53
N ALA A 146 6.13 -9.69 3.86
CA ALA A 146 7.33 -9.67 4.67
C ALA A 146 8.11 -10.98 4.58
N ASP A 147 7.41 -12.12 4.54
CA ASP A 147 8.03 -13.42 4.33
C ASP A 147 8.68 -13.50 2.93
N GLU A 148 8.03 -12.98 1.89
CA GLU A 148 8.60 -12.91 0.54
C GLU A 148 9.85 -11.98 0.48
N ILE A 149 9.83 -10.85 1.20
CA ILE A 149 11.01 -9.98 1.33
C ILE A 149 12.15 -10.75 2.00
N ASP A 150 11.86 -11.46 3.09
CA ASP A 150 12.88 -12.23 3.80
C ASP A 150 13.44 -13.39 2.96
N VAL A 151 12.62 -14.05 2.14
CA VAL A 151 13.07 -15.03 1.15
C VAL A 151 14.09 -14.40 0.20
N ASN A 152 13.78 -13.22 -0.35
CA ASN A 152 14.66 -12.51 -1.28
C ASN A 152 15.94 -11.96 -0.61
N LEU A 153 15.91 -11.75 0.71
CA LEU A 153 17.08 -11.38 1.50
C LEU A 153 17.90 -12.59 1.97
N GLY A 154 17.42 -13.83 1.75
CA GLY A 154 18.05 -15.03 2.28
C GLY A 154 17.95 -15.16 3.81
N LEU A 155 16.89 -14.61 4.42
CA LEU A 155 16.71 -14.52 5.88
C LEU A 155 15.75 -15.57 6.47
N LEU A 156 15.28 -16.54 5.68
CA LEU A 156 14.40 -17.60 6.17
C LEU A 156 15.04 -18.32 7.37
N GLY A 157 14.35 -18.31 8.52
CA GLY A 157 14.81 -18.96 9.77
C GLY A 157 15.75 -18.11 10.64
N HIS A 158 16.07 -16.87 10.24
CA HIS A 158 16.98 -16.00 10.99
C HIS A 158 16.26 -14.80 11.62
N GLN A 159 16.02 -14.85 12.94
CA GLN A 159 15.63 -13.69 13.75
C GLN A 159 16.83 -13.19 14.58
N THR A 160 17.81 -12.59 13.90
CA THR A 160 19.02 -12.04 14.55
C THR A 160 19.06 -10.52 14.42
N THR A 161 19.90 -9.85 15.21
CA THR A 161 20.18 -8.41 15.09
C THR A 161 20.60 -8.04 13.66
N THR A 162 21.33 -8.94 12.99
CA THR A 162 21.75 -8.81 11.58
C THR A 162 20.55 -8.77 10.63
N ALA A 163 19.53 -9.59 10.86
CA ALA A 163 18.31 -9.56 10.04
C ALA A 163 17.61 -8.19 10.10
N ASN A 164 17.55 -7.57 11.29
CA ASN A 164 16.95 -6.23 11.44
C ASN A 164 17.78 -5.15 10.73
N GLN A 165 19.11 -5.22 10.76
CA GLN A 165 19.97 -4.29 10.02
C GLN A 165 19.76 -4.41 8.51
N VAL A 166 19.60 -5.63 8.00
CA VAL A 166 19.33 -5.87 6.59
C VAL A 166 17.94 -5.36 6.18
N ARG A 167 16.90 -5.63 6.98
CA ARG A 167 15.54 -5.13 6.72
C ARG A 167 15.47 -3.59 6.73
N ASN A 168 16.26 -2.93 7.57
CA ASN A 168 16.42 -1.48 7.57
C ASN A 168 17.09 -0.91 6.31
N SER A 169 17.63 -1.74 5.41
CA SER A 169 18.14 -1.27 4.11
C SER A 169 17.11 -1.36 2.98
N VAL A 170 16.01 -2.09 3.22
CA VAL A 170 14.96 -2.34 2.22
C VAL A 170 14.13 -1.08 2.02
N LYS A 171 13.95 -0.68 0.77
CA LYS A 171 13.15 0.48 0.37
C LYS A 171 12.06 0.04 -0.58
N GLY A 172 10.94 0.74 -0.63
CA GLY A 172 9.92 0.41 -1.63
C GLY A 172 8.57 1.03 -1.33
N LYS A 173 7.59 0.55 -2.08
CA LYS A 173 6.19 0.97 -1.92
C LYS A 173 5.28 -0.24 -1.95
N ILE A 174 4.25 -0.22 -1.13
CA ILE A 174 3.16 -1.21 -1.13
C ILE A 174 1.87 -0.46 -1.40
N TYR A 175 1.12 -0.93 -2.39
CA TYR A 175 -0.23 -0.50 -2.67
C TYR A 175 -1.16 -1.63 -2.27
N MET A 176 -2.08 -1.35 -1.36
CA MET A 176 -3.04 -2.31 -0.85
C MET A 176 -4.45 -1.79 -1.06
N PHE A 177 -5.32 -2.67 -1.57
CA PHE A 177 -6.75 -2.44 -1.62
C PHE A 177 -7.43 -3.38 -0.63
N VAL A 178 -8.29 -2.85 0.24
CA VAL A 178 -9.02 -3.61 1.26
C VAL A 178 -10.53 -3.42 1.05
N GLU A 179 -11.30 -4.51 1.07
CA GLU A 179 -12.76 -4.43 0.84
C GLU A 179 -13.50 -3.55 1.86
N GLN A 180 -13.01 -3.51 3.09
CA GLN A 180 -13.65 -2.82 4.21
C GLN A 180 -12.70 -1.79 4.81
N LYS A 181 -13.24 -0.83 5.56
CA LYS A 181 -12.42 0.10 6.32
C LYS A 181 -11.44 -0.65 7.25
N VAL A 182 -10.17 -0.26 7.19
CA VAL A 182 -9.13 -0.73 8.11
C VAL A 182 -9.54 -0.35 9.54
N CYS A 183 -9.64 -1.36 10.42
CA CYS A 183 -10.11 -1.13 11.78
C CYS A 183 -9.03 -0.51 12.68
N SER A 184 -9.46 0.03 13.83
CA SER A 184 -8.57 0.65 14.82
C SER A 184 -7.49 -0.30 15.35
N ASN A 185 -7.75 -1.61 15.38
CA ASN A 185 -6.77 -2.61 15.80
C ASN A 185 -5.64 -2.77 14.78
N CYS A 186 -5.95 -2.67 13.48
CA CYS A 186 -4.94 -2.73 12.42
C CYS A 186 -4.01 -1.51 12.45
N THR A 187 -4.55 -0.33 12.79
CA THR A 187 -3.83 0.96 12.90
C THR A 187 -3.33 1.27 14.32
N ALA A 188 -3.47 0.37 15.28
CA ALA A 188 -3.03 0.64 16.65
C ALA A 188 -1.52 0.94 16.70
N GLY A 189 -1.10 1.89 17.54
CA GLY A 189 0.32 2.23 17.73
C GLY A 189 0.84 3.42 16.94
N PHE A 190 0.02 4.04 16.08
CA PHE A 190 0.40 5.27 15.38
C PHE A 190 0.11 6.55 16.19
N GLU A 191 -0.76 6.51 17.19
CA GLU A 191 -0.97 7.62 18.12
C GLU A 191 -0.16 7.42 19.41
N ALA A 192 0.33 8.52 20.00
CA ALA A 192 1.37 8.55 21.03
C ALA A 192 1.05 7.83 22.37
N VAL A 193 -0.18 7.34 22.56
CA VAL A 193 -0.66 6.77 23.85
C VAL A 193 -1.09 5.30 23.72
N HIS A 194 -0.95 4.69 22.55
CA HIS A 194 -1.39 3.29 22.37
C HIS A 194 -0.46 2.31 23.04
N LYS A 195 -1.05 1.47 23.90
CA LYS A 195 -0.41 0.33 24.56
C LYS A 195 -0.32 -0.91 23.65
N THR A 196 -0.63 -0.78 22.36
CA THR A 196 -0.66 -1.88 21.40
C THR A 196 -0.20 -1.42 20.04
N PHE A 197 0.56 -2.29 19.35
CA PHE A 197 0.96 -2.08 17.98
C PHE A 197 0.19 -3.04 17.08
N GLY A 198 -0.61 -2.49 16.17
CA GLY A 198 -1.31 -3.24 15.14
C GLY A 198 -0.35 -3.71 14.03
N PRO A 199 -0.80 -4.61 13.15
CA PRO A 199 0.00 -5.13 12.03
C PRO A 199 0.63 -4.04 11.16
N LEU A 200 -0.04 -2.91 10.91
CA LEU A 200 0.51 -1.83 10.08
C LEU A 200 1.71 -1.16 10.77
N LYS A 201 1.62 -0.93 12.08
CA LYS A 201 2.73 -0.35 12.86
C LYS A 201 3.89 -1.32 12.96
N GLN A 202 3.61 -2.59 13.27
CA GLN A 202 4.64 -3.63 13.36
C GLN A 202 5.39 -3.81 12.02
N PHE A 203 4.68 -3.84 10.89
CA PHE A 203 5.30 -3.88 9.56
C PHE A 203 6.15 -2.63 9.30
N SER A 204 5.61 -1.44 9.60
CA SER A 204 6.33 -0.18 9.38
C SER A 204 7.60 -0.06 10.22
N ASP A 205 7.62 -0.62 11.43
CA ASP A 205 8.82 -0.64 12.27
C ASP A 205 9.85 -1.64 11.79
N GLU A 206 9.38 -2.75 11.20
CA GLU A 206 10.26 -3.77 10.62
C GLU A 206 10.90 -3.33 9.30
N TYR A 207 10.17 -2.54 8.49
CA TYR A 207 10.64 -2.01 7.20
C TYR A 207 10.44 -0.49 7.13
N PRO A 208 11.27 0.31 7.82
CA PRO A 208 11.04 1.75 8.02
C PRO A 208 11.07 2.59 6.74
N TYR A 209 11.69 2.09 5.67
CA TYR A 209 11.79 2.77 4.38
C TYR A 209 10.87 2.21 3.30
N ILE A 210 9.91 1.36 3.67
CA ILE A 210 8.80 0.98 2.80
C ILE A 210 7.62 1.91 3.11
N GLU A 211 7.07 2.52 2.06
CA GLU A 211 5.85 3.32 2.14
C GLU A 211 4.64 2.41 1.86
N LEU A 212 3.69 2.34 2.78
CA LEU A 212 2.46 1.55 2.61
C LEU A 212 1.29 2.50 2.34
N THR A 213 0.64 2.32 1.20
CA THR A 213 -0.58 3.04 0.81
C THR A 213 -1.74 2.07 0.79
N ILE A 214 -2.75 2.32 1.61
CA ILE A 214 -3.94 1.48 1.71
C ILE A 214 -5.16 2.28 1.26
N GLN A 215 -5.85 1.80 0.24
CA GLN A 215 -7.15 2.27 -0.18
C GLN A 215 -8.20 1.26 0.27
N ASN A 216 -9.33 1.73 0.78
CA ASN A 216 -10.49 0.84 1.03
C ASN A 216 -11.63 1.10 0.03
N ALA A 217 -12.48 0.10 -0.18
CA ALA A 217 -13.63 0.21 -1.07
C ALA A 217 -14.79 1.04 -0.48
N GLU A 218 -14.88 1.13 0.85
CA GLU A 218 -16.04 1.67 1.56
C GLU A 218 -16.12 3.20 1.52
N ASN A 219 -14.99 3.89 1.68
CA ASN A 219 -14.94 5.36 1.73
C ASN A 219 -13.76 5.96 0.97
N ASN A 220 -13.01 5.15 0.21
CA ASN A 220 -11.81 5.57 -0.53
C ASN A 220 -10.77 6.29 0.35
N ILE A 221 -10.79 6.09 1.67
CA ILE A 221 -9.75 6.64 2.54
C ILE A 221 -8.41 6.05 2.12
N ILE A 222 -7.44 6.95 1.96
CA ILE A 222 -6.06 6.59 1.67
C ILE A 222 -5.27 6.71 2.97
N LEU A 223 -4.88 5.56 3.52
CA LEU A 223 -3.94 5.52 4.63
C LEU A 223 -2.52 5.43 4.07
N ILE A 224 -1.68 6.41 4.39
CA ILE A 224 -0.26 6.38 4.05
C ILE A 224 0.54 6.17 5.33
N VAL A 225 1.29 5.07 5.38
CA VAL A 225 2.20 4.74 6.46
C VAL A 225 3.63 4.88 5.97
N LYS A 226 4.41 5.70 6.67
CA LYS A 226 5.80 6.00 6.31
C LYS A 226 6.62 6.26 7.57
N ALA A 227 7.76 5.58 7.70
CA ALA A 227 8.69 5.75 8.82
C ALA A 227 8.01 5.73 10.21
N GLY A 228 7.04 4.84 10.41
CA GLY A 228 6.33 4.69 11.69
C GLY A 228 5.24 5.75 11.95
N GLN A 229 4.93 6.59 10.97
CA GLN A 229 3.86 7.59 11.02
C GLN A 229 2.71 7.20 10.09
N ILE A 230 1.48 7.55 10.46
CA ILE A 230 0.29 7.40 9.62
C ILE A 230 -0.25 8.78 9.23
N SER A 231 -0.71 8.89 7.99
CA SER A 231 -1.48 10.04 7.50
C SER A 231 -2.73 9.52 6.77
N ILE A 232 -3.81 10.30 6.85
CA ILE A 232 -5.11 9.97 6.29
C ILE A 232 -5.44 11.06 5.27
N ASN A 233 -5.58 10.67 4.01
CA ASN A 233 -5.97 11.54 2.91
C ASN A 233 -7.34 11.14 2.35
#